data_AF-A0A535TYL3-F1
#
_entry.id   AF-A0A535TYL3-F1
#
_cell.length_a   1.000
_cell.length_b   1.000
_cell.length_c   1.000
_cell.angle_alpha   90.00
_cell.angle_beta   90.00
_cell.angle_gamma   90.00
#
_symmetry.space_group_name_H-M   'P 1'
#
loop_
_entity.id
_entity.type
_entity.pdbx_description
1 polymer ?
#
loop_
_entity_poly.entity_id
_entity_poly.type
_entity_poly.pdbx_seq_one_letter_code
_entity_poly.pdbx_strand_id
1 'polypeptide(L)'
;MSRLASGGRIDRTRHLSFRFNGAAYQGYAGDTVASALLANDVGVVAHSVTYGRPRGIFSAGVEEPNALVQVGSETMLRATQVELVEGIEAFGLNGRGRLTLDFPSPAHGGGQGGGSPASPSPSGGGQGGGFYDKIYAHCEVLVIGGGRAGITAALDAAQTGDRVILVDEQAELGGRLLSAGWN
;
A
#
# COMPACT_ATOMS: atom_id res chain seq x y z
N MET A 1 -15.40 3.14 -14.77
CA MET A 1 -15.48 1.86 -15.47
C MET A 1 -16.38 0.94 -14.66
N SER A 2 -17.26 0.15 -15.25
CA SER A 2 -17.94 -0.89 -14.46
C SER A 2 -16.98 -2.05 -14.16
N ARG A 3 -17.07 -2.60 -12.94
CA ARG A 3 -16.28 -3.77 -12.52
C ARG A 3 -16.62 -4.99 -13.39
N LEU A 4 -15.63 -5.83 -13.66
CA LEU A 4 -15.85 -7.11 -14.34
C LEU A 4 -16.80 -8.00 -13.53
N ALA A 5 -17.70 -8.70 -14.22
CA ALA A 5 -18.69 -9.59 -13.60
C ALA A 5 -18.05 -10.71 -12.78
N SER A 6 -16.92 -11.24 -13.24
CA SER A 6 -16.14 -12.30 -12.61
C SER A 6 -14.64 -11.99 -12.68
N GLY A 7 -13.81 -12.81 -12.02
CA GLY A 7 -12.37 -12.60 -11.93
C GLY A 7 -11.97 -11.51 -10.93
N GLY A 8 -10.75 -11.00 -11.04
CA GLY A 8 -10.17 -10.14 -10.01
C GLY A 8 -9.86 -10.92 -8.71
N ARG A 9 -8.99 -10.36 -7.89
CA ARG A 9 -8.53 -11.00 -6.64
C ARG A 9 -9.20 -10.31 -5.45
N ILE A 10 -10.52 -10.39 -5.45
CA ILE A 10 -11.40 -9.76 -4.47
C ILE A 10 -12.41 -10.76 -3.93
N ASP A 11 -12.80 -10.59 -2.68
CA ASP A 11 -13.89 -11.34 -2.07
C ASP A 11 -15.22 -10.57 -2.23
N ARG A 12 -16.03 -11.01 -3.20
CA ARG A 12 -17.33 -10.41 -3.51
C ARG A 12 -18.40 -10.63 -2.43
N THR A 13 -18.14 -11.50 -1.45
CA THR A 13 -19.06 -11.73 -0.32
C THR A 13 -18.84 -10.73 0.81
N ARG A 14 -17.69 -10.04 0.81
CA ARG A 14 -17.29 -9.07 1.83
C ARG A 14 -17.27 -7.66 1.26
N HIS A 15 -18.42 -7.01 1.34
CA HIS A 15 -18.57 -5.59 0.99
C HIS A 15 -17.88 -4.69 2.01
N LEU A 16 -17.23 -3.64 1.54
CA LEU A 16 -16.57 -2.63 2.36
C LEU A 16 -17.08 -1.23 2.01
N SER A 17 -17.46 -0.45 3.02
CA SER A 17 -17.80 0.97 2.85
C SER A 17 -16.54 1.82 3.01
N PHE A 18 -16.36 2.82 2.15
CA PHE A 18 -15.23 3.74 2.26
C PHE A 18 -15.59 5.15 1.79
N ARG A 19 -14.70 6.11 2.05
CA ARG A 19 -14.87 7.51 1.66
C ARG A 19 -13.68 7.99 0.84
N PHE A 20 -13.97 8.75 -0.22
CA PHE A 20 -12.95 9.45 -0.99
C PHE A 20 -13.35 10.90 -1.20
N ASN A 21 -12.49 11.84 -0.81
CA ASN A 21 -12.78 13.28 -0.84
C ASN A 21 -14.14 13.65 -0.21
N GLY A 22 -14.52 12.95 0.88
CA GLY A 22 -15.79 13.15 1.58
C GLY A 22 -17.04 12.54 0.93
N ALA A 23 -16.93 11.92 -0.24
CA ALA A 23 -18.02 11.15 -0.85
C ALA A 23 -17.93 9.67 -0.44
N ALA A 24 -19.08 9.03 -0.20
CA ALA A 24 -19.15 7.62 0.20
C ALA A 24 -19.22 6.70 -1.02
N TYR A 25 -18.52 5.57 -0.95
CA TYR A 25 -18.39 4.56 -2.00
C TYR A 25 -18.39 3.15 -1.41
N GLN A 26 -18.51 2.16 -2.29
CA GLN A 26 -18.51 0.74 -1.93
C GLN A 26 -17.41 -0.02 -2.68
N GLY A 27 -16.75 -0.95 -2.00
CA GLY A 27 -15.76 -1.86 -2.59
C GLY A 27 -15.86 -3.25 -1.98
N TYR A 28 -14.84 -4.06 -2.21
CA TYR A 28 -14.74 -5.43 -1.71
C TYR A 28 -13.41 -5.66 -1.01
N ALA A 29 -13.36 -6.61 -0.08
CA ALA A 29 -12.08 -7.05 0.47
C ALA A 29 -11.15 -7.55 -0.66
N GLY A 30 -9.88 -7.15 -0.60
CA GLY A 30 -8.90 -7.37 -1.67
C GLY A 30 -8.83 -6.26 -2.72
N ASP A 31 -9.74 -5.27 -2.69
CA ASP A 31 -9.54 -4.04 -3.44
C ASP A 31 -8.38 -3.21 -2.87
N THR A 32 -7.78 -2.41 -3.74
CA THR A 32 -7.04 -1.21 -3.34
C THR A 32 -7.95 0.00 -3.46
N VAL A 33 -7.57 1.13 -2.85
CA VAL A 33 -8.29 2.40 -3.05
C VAL A 33 -8.42 2.71 -4.54
N ALA A 34 -7.39 2.47 -5.35
CA ALA A 34 -7.44 2.68 -6.80
C ALA A 34 -8.47 1.76 -7.50
N SER A 35 -8.45 0.45 -7.25
CA SER A 35 -9.38 -0.48 -7.92
C SER A 35 -10.83 -0.19 -7.52
N ALA A 36 -11.07 0.16 -6.25
CA ALA A 36 -12.37 0.55 -5.76
C ALA A 36 -12.87 1.85 -6.41
N LEU A 37 -12.02 2.88 -6.54
CA LEU A 37 -12.36 4.13 -7.22
C LEU A 37 -12.73 3.91 -8.70
N LEU A 38 -11.93 3.12 -9.42
CA LEU A 38 -12.22 2.79 -10.82
C LEU A 38 -13.56 2.07 -10.97
N ALA A 39 -13.87 1.15 -10.06
CA ALA A 39 -15.12 0.38 -10.02
C ALA A 39 -16.36 1.23 -9.68
N ASN A 40 -16.16 2.42 -9.09
CA ASN A 40 -17.20 3.41 -8.81
C ASN A 40 -17.18 4.57 -9.82
N ASP A 41 -16.59 4.36 -11.00
CA ASP A 41 -16.51 5.35 -12.08
C ASP A 41 -15.77 6.66 -11.72
N VAL A 42 -14.92 6.66 -10.70
CA VAL A 42 -14.12 7.83 -10.32
C VAL A 42 -12.88 7.93 -11.23
N GLY A 43 -12.99 8.75 -12.29
CA GLY A 43 -11.94 8.93 -13.29
C GLY A 43 -10.88 10.00 -12.96
N VAL A 44 -11.16 10.90 -12.02
CA VAL A 44 -10.22 11.95 -11.58
C VAL A 44 -9.94 11.76 -10.10
N VAL A 45 -8.68 11.46 -9.77
CA VAL A 45 -8.23 11.20 -8.39
C VAL A 45 -7.39 12.38 -7.87
N ALA A 46 -6.69 13.08 -8.75
CA ALA A 46 -5.84 14.21 -8.41
C ALA A 46 -5.73 15.21 -9.58
N HIS A 47 -4.99 16.30 -9.37
CA HIS A 47 -4.61 17.26 -10.39
C HIS A 47 -3.09 17.41 -10.44
N SER A 48 -2.54 17.68 -11.64
CA SER A 48 -1.10 17.85 -11.81
C SER A 48 -0.57 19.06 -11.04
N VAL A 49 0.63 18.92 -10.46
CA VAL A 49 1.23 19.93 -9.57
C VAL A 49 1.37 21.28 -10.25
N THR A 50 1.90 21.30 -11.48
CA THR A 50 2.27 22.54 -12.18
C THR A 50 1.10 23.17 -12.91
N TYR A 51 0.22 22.34 -13.51
CA TYR A 51 -0.76 22.82 -14.49
C TYR A 51 -2.22 22.64 -14.04
N GLY A 52 -2.46 22.06 -12.86
CA GLY A 52 -3.81 21.81 -12.36
C GLY A 52 -4.65 20.89 -13.25
N ARG A 53 -4.02 20.11 -14.14
CA ARG A 53 -4.74 19.28 -15.11
C ARG A 53 -5.32 18.06 -14.38
N PRO A 54 -6.57 17.65 -14.68
CA PRO A 54 -7.14 16.43 -14.14
C PRO A 54 -6.22 15.23 -14.38
N ARG A 55 -6.04 14.40 -13.36
CA ARG A 55 -5.26 13.17 -13.39
C ARG A 55 -6.07 12.02 -12.79
N GLY A 56 -6.19 10.95 -13.56
CA GLY A 56 -6.72 9.67 -13.10
C GLY A 56 -5.61 8.72 -12.65
N ILE A 57 -6.03 7.52 -12.27
CA ILE A 57 -5.16 6.36 -12.05
C ILE A 57 -4.51 5.98 -13.40
N PHE A 58 -3.22 5.68 -13.38
CA PHE A 58 -2.43 5.39 -14.58
C PHE A 58 -1.88 3.97 -14.60
N SER A 59 -1.55 3.41 -13.43
CA SER A 59 -0.97 2.09 -13.28
C SER A 59 -1.71 1.25 -12.22
N ALA A 60 -1.12 0.13 -11.82
CA ALA A 60 -1.70 -0.79 -10.84
C ALA A 60 -0.68 -1.27 -9.78
N GLY A 61 0.38 -0.48 -9.54
CA GLY A 61 1.47 -0.84 -8.65
C GLY A 61 2.28 0.36 -8.13
N VAL A 62 3.52 0.10 -7.70
CA VAL A 62 4.47 1.12 -7.20
C VAL A 62 4.80 2.21 -8.21
N GLU A 63 4.62 1.94 -9.49
CA GLU A 63 4.94 2.85 -10.58
C GLU A 63 3.91 3.96 -10.78
N GLU A 64 2.83 4.00 -9.97
CA GLU A 64 1.75 4.99 -10.06
C GLU A 64 2.27 6.43 -9.84
N PRO A 65 2.18 7.32 -10.85
CA PRO A 65 2.71 8.68 -10.75
C PRO A 65 1.67 9.74 -10.35
N ASN A 66 0.37 9.42 -10.45
CA ASN A 66 -0.71 10.41 -10.39
C ASN A 66 -1.60 10.25 -9.15
N ALA A 67 -2.11 9.05 -8.93
CA ALA A 67 -3.13 8.75 -7.92
C ALA A 67 -2.51 8.63 -6.51
N LEU A 68 -1.99 9.75 -6.02
CA LEU A 68 -1.49 9.88 -4.65
C LEU A 68 -2.63 10.26 -3.71
N VAL A 69 -2.65 9.67 -2.52
CA VAL A 69 -3.68 9.89 -1.51
C VAL A 69 -3.08 10.12 -0.12
N GLN A 70 -3.87 10.73 0.75
CA GLN A 70 -3.64 10.77 2.18
C GLN A 70 -4.72 9.96 2.89
N VAL A 71 -4.33 9.16 3.87
CA VAL A 71 -5.20 8.36 4.73
C VAL A 71 -4.76 8.60 6.17
N GLY A 72 -5.61 9.24 6.97
CA GLY A 72 -5.22 9.70 8.31
C GLY A 72 -3.96 10.59 8.28
N SER A 73 -2.96 10.23 9.09
CA SER A 73 -1.61 10.85 9.15
C SER A 73 -0.80 10.61 7.89
N GLU A 74 -1.03 9.48 7.23
CA GLU A 74 -0.13 8.96 6.21
C GLU A 74 -0.43 9.64 4.89
N THR A 75 0.56 10.36 4.38
CA THR A 75 0.46 11.15 3.16
C THR A 75 1.36 10.59 2.07
N MET A 76 1.09 10.98 0.82
CA MET A 76 1.89 10.56 -0.35
C MET A 76 1.83 9.05 -0.60
N LEU A 77 0.78 8.38 -0.11
CA LEU A 77 0.50 6.99 -0.40
C LEU A 77 0.01 6.86 -1.84
N ARG A 78 0.32 5.74 -2.49
CA ARG A 78 -0.23 5.44 -3.82
C ARG A 78 -1.55 4.71 -3.65
N ALA A 79 -2.62 5.22 -4.23
CA ALA A 79 -3.94 4.57 -4.16
C ALA A 79 -3.91 3.11 -4.67
N THR A 80 -2.96 2.79 -5.55
CA THR A 80 -2.71 1.44 -6.09
C THR A 80 -2.12 0.46 -5.08
N GLN A 81 -1.62 0.92 -3.94
CA GLN A 81 -1.00 0.09 -2.90
C GLN A 81 -1.67 0.24 -1.52
N VAL A 82 -2.64 1.14 -1.39
CA VAL A 82 -3.43 1.25 -0.17
C VAL A 82 -4.55 0.20 -0.25
N GLU A 83 -4.48 -0.80 0.62
CA GLU A 83 -5.54 -1.78 0.79
C GLU A 83 -6.85 -1.08 1.21
N LEU A 84 -7.95 -1.49 0.59
CA LEU A 84 -9.27 -1.03 1.00
C LEU A 84 -9.68 -1.78 2.28
N VAL A 85 -9.93 -1.03 3.35
CA VAL A 85 -10.46 -1.55 4.62
C VAL A 85 -11.77 -0.83 4.98
N GLU A 86 -12.59 -1.46 5.81
CA GLU A 86 -13.88 -0.89 6.23
C GLU A 86 -13.70 0.49 6.87
N GLY A 87 -14.47 1.47 6.40
CA GLY A 87 -14.51 2.82 6.94
C GLY A 87 -13.30 3.69 6.57
N ILE A 88 -12.38 3.23 5.72
CA ILE A 88 -11.22 4.03 5.30
C ILE A 88 -11.68 5.34 4.64
N GLU A 89 -11.04 6.45 5.03
CA GLU A 89 -11.23 7.76 4.40
C GLU A 89 -9.93 8.21 3.75
N ALA A 90 -9.97 8.39 2.43
CA ALA A 90 -8.84 8.79 1.62
C ALA A 90 -9.09 10.16 0.94
N PHE A 91 -8.04 10.96 0.83
CA PHE A 91 -8.07 12.26 0.14
C PHE A 91 -7.06 12.30 -0.99
N GLY A 92 -7.49 12.74 -2.18
CA GLY A 92 -6.61 12.89 -3.32
C GLY A 92 -5.56 14.00 -3.12
N LEU A 93 -4.33 13.77 -3.58
CA LEU A 93 -3.22 14.71 -3.44
C LEU A 93 -2.72 15.20 -4.80
N ASN A 94 -2.52 16.52 -4.92
CA ASN A 94 -1.95 17.15 -6.11
C ASN A 94 -0.41 17.15 -6.05
N GLY A 95 0.17 15.96 -5.84
CA GLY A 95 1.63 15.73 -5.77
C GLY A 95 2.34 16.38 -4.58
N ARG A 96 1.61 16.90 -3.60
CA ARG A 96 2.16 17.51 -2.38
C ARG A 96 1.37 17.06 -1.17
N GLY A 97 2.02 16.29 -0.31
CA GLY A 97 1.49 15.87 0.97
C GLY A 97 1.66 16.93 2.05
N ARG A 98 0.85 16.86 3.09
CA ARG A 98 1.07 17.61 4.33
C ARG A 98 1.02 16.65 5.49
N LEU A 99 2.06 16.66 6.30
CA LEU A 99 2.02 16.02 7.61
C LEU A 99 1.04 16.81 8.46
N THR A 100 -0.04 16.15 8.85
CA THR A 100 -1.02 16.70 9.77
C THR A 100 -0.56 16.31 11.17
N LEU A 101 -0.22 17.31 11.98
CA LEU A 101 0.21 17.11 13.38
C LEU A 101 -0.93 16.60 14.27
N ASP A 102 -2.16 16.68 13.78
CA ASP A 102 -3.35 16.17 14.44
C ASP A 102 -3.39 14.63 14.45
N PHE A 103 -2.48 13.99 13.71
CA PHE A 103 -2.28 12.56 13.77
C PHE A 103 -1.00 12.21 14.53
N PRO A 104 -1.13 11.42 15.58
CA PRO A 104 -0.07 11.16 16.52
C PRO A 104 1.05 10.28 15.95
N SER A 105 2.29 10.75 16.05
CA SER A 105 3.49 9.97 15.73
C SER A 105 3.74 8.91 16.82
N PRO A 106 4.24 7.71 16.49
CA PRO A 106 4.62 6.75 17.52
C PRO A 106 5.68 7.31 18.45
N ALA A 107 5.33 7.35 19.73
CA ALA A 107 6.30 7.49 20.79
C ALA A 107 7.31 6.35 20.61
N HIS A 108 8.58 6.69 20.44
CA HIS A 108 9.66 5.71 20.45
C HIS A 108 9.70 5.12 21.86
N GLY A 109 9.11 3.95 22.05
CA GLY A 109 9.24 3.18 23.28
C GLY A 109 10.72 2.90 23.50
N GLY A 110 11.29 3.51 24.54
CA GLY A 110 12.67 3.28 24.95
C GLY A 110 12.87 1.85 25.43
N GLY A 111 13.16 0.94 24.51
CA GLY A 111 13.81 -0.33 24.81
C GLY A 111 15.30 -0.09 25.04
N GLN A 112 15.79 -0.45 26.23
CA GLN A 112 17.23 -0.45 26.52
C GLN A 112 17.93 -1.52 25.68
N GLY A 113 18.50 -1.11 24.55
CA GLY A 113 19.46 -1.88 23.76
C GLY A 113 20.47 -0.90 23.16
N GLY A 114 21.71 -0.97 23.59
CA GLY A 114 22.73 0.05 23.32
C GLY A 114 23.06 0.23 21.83
N GLY A 115 23.06 1.49 21.37
CA GLY A 115 23.60 1.89 20.07
C GLY A 115 23.16 3.28 19.56
N SER A 116 24.00 4.30 19.83
CA SER A 116 24.07 5.69 19.30
C SER A 116 22.86 6.65 19.40
N PRO A 117 23.06 7.90 19.86
CA PRO A 117 21.98 8.87 20.04
C PRO A 117 21.56 9.48 18.68
N ALA A 118 20.32 9.24 18.27
CA ALA A 118 19.67 10.11 17.29
C ALA A 118 19.20 11.38 18.00
N SER A 119 19.60 12.54 17.48
CA SER A 119 19.31 13.86 18.02
C SER A 119 17.81 14.09 18.24
N PRO A 120 17.38 14.73 19.35
CA PRO A 120 15.98 15.04 19.56
C PRO A 120 15.56 16.24 18.72
N SER A 121 14.35 16.22 18.16
CA SER A 121 13.68 17.41 17.63
C SER A 121 12.25 17.51 18.15
N PRO A 122 11.71 18.73 18.32
CA PRO A 122 10.92 19.10 19.48
C PRO A 122 9.40 19.14 19.23
N SER A 123 8.64 19.11 20.34
CA SER A 123 7.18 19.32 20.50
C SER A 123 6.28 18.26 19.84
N GLY A 124 5.39 17.53 20.50
CA GLY A 124 4.68 17.73 21.77
C GLY A 124 3.17 17.59 21.49
N GLY A 125 2.59 16.40 21.71
CA GLY A 125 1.13 16.18 21.77
C GLY A 125 0.55 15.18 20.74
N GLY A 126 -0.17 14.16 21.24
CA GLY A 126 -1.03 13.24 20.49
C GLY A 126 -0.57 11.77 20.51
N GLN A 127 -1.45 10.81 20.86
CA GLN A 127 -1.19 9.35 20.93
C GLN A 127 -1.97 8.56 19.86
N GLY A 128 -1.27 7.73 19.07
CA GLY A 128 -1.83 6.86 18.03
C GLY A 128 -0.77 6.40 17.04
N GLY A 129 0.34 5.91 17.60
CA GLY A 129 1.44 5.37 16.82
C GLY A 129 1.35 3.87 16.66
N GLY A 130 1.55 3.38 15.44
CA GLY A 130 1.88 1.99 15.21
C GLY A 130 3.13 1.59 16.01
N PHE A 131 3.17 0.34 16.48
CA PHE A 131 4.37 -0.22 17.08
C PHE A 131 5.33 -0.64 15.96
N TYR A 132 6.56 -0.13 16.00
CA TYR A 132 7.60 -0.46 15.04
C TYR A 132 8.78 -1.09 15.77
N ASP A 133 9.26 -2.22 15.25
CA ASP A 133 10.46 -2.91 15.74
C ASP A 133 11.31 -3.40 14.55
N LYS A 134 12.50 -3.92 14.82
CA LYS A 134 13.45 -4.41 13.82
C LYS A 134 13.79 -5.87 14.08
N ILE A 135 13.84 -6.65 13.00
CA ILE A 135 14.30 -8.04 13.02
C ILE A 135 15.58 -8.14 12.21
N TYR A 136 16.57 -8.88 12.73
CA TYR A 136 17.78 -9.23 12.03
C TYR A 136 17.78 -10.73 11.78
N ALA A 137 17.86 -11.14 10.52
CA ALA A 137 17.85 -12.54 10.11
C ALA A 137 18.99 -12.84 9.14
N HIS A 138 19.50 -14.07 9.18
CA HIS A 138 20.48 -14.58 8.23
C HIS A 138 19.82 -15.66 7.35
N CYS A 139 20.13 -15.62 6.05
CA CYS A 139 19.76 -16.63 5.07
C CYS A 139 20.97 -16.92 4.18
N GLU A 140 21.01 -18.13 3.62
CA GLU A 140 21.99 -18.47 2.60
C GLU A 140 21.60 -17.84 1.25
N VAL A 141 20.30 -17.76 0.97
CA VAL A 141 19.76 -17.16 -0.27
C VAL A 141 18.64 -16.17 0.06
N LEU A 142 18.76 -14.93 -0.43
CA LEU A 142 17.71 -13.92 -0.44
C LEU A 142 17.16 -13.78 -1.86
N VAL A 143 15.86 -14.01 -2.03
CA VAL A 143 15.14 -13.81 -3.29
C VAL A 143 14.23 -12.59 -3.17
N ILE A 144 14.38 -11.65 -4.11
CA ILE A 144 13.58 -10.43 -4.18
C ILE A 144 12.65 -10.52 -5.40
N GLY A 145 11.35 -10.52 -5.14
CA GLY A 145 10.29 -10.65 -6.14
C GLY A 145 9.67 -12.05 -6.18
N GLY A 146 8.44 -12.19 -5.71
CA GLY A 146 7.59 -13.37 -5.71
C GLY A 146 6.86 -13.64 -7.03
N GLY A 147 7.38 -13.17 -8.16
CA GLY A 147 6.89 -13.59 -9.49
C GLY A 147 7.33 -15.01 -9.85
N ARG A 148 6.95 -15.49 -11.04
CA ARG A 148 7.35 -16.83 -11.54
C ARG A 148 8.84 -17.10 -11.35
N ALA A 149 9.69 -16.16 -11.74
CA ALA A 149 11.15 -16.33 -11.67
C ALA A 149 11.65 -16.48 -10.22
N GLY A 150 11.18 -15.63 -9.30
CA GLY A 150 11.64 -15.69 -7.91
C GLY A 150 11.05 -16.84 -7.11
N ILE A 151 9.79 -17.23 -7.34
CA ILE A 151 9.23 -18.45 -6.73
C ILE A 151 10.04 -19.68 -7.19
N THR A 152 10.35 -19.80 -8.48
CA THR A 152 11.18 -20.91 -8.98
C THR A 152 12.58 -20.87 -8.36
N ALA A 153 13.24 -19.71 -8.35
CA ALA A 153 14.56 -19.59 -7.75
C ALA A 153 14.56 -19.92 -6.24
N ALA A 154 13.55 -19.48 -5.51
CA ALA A 154 13.40 -19.77 -4.09
C ALA A 154 13.15 -21.26 -3.83
N LEU A 155 12.35 -21.92 -4.68
CA LEU A 155 12.08 -23.35 -4.58
C LEU A 155 13.34 -24.18 -4.89
N ASP A 156 14.07 -23.84 -5.95
CA ASP A 156 15.30 -24.54 -6.33
C ASP A 156 16.37 -24.45 -5.23
N ALA A 157 16.55 -23.25 -4.63
CA ALA A 157 17.44 -23.07 -3.48
C ALA A 157 16.93 -23.78 -2.21
N ALA A 158 15.63 -23.80 -1.95
CA ALA A 158 15.11 -24.52 -0.78
C ALA A 158 15.33 -26.04 -0.92
N GLN A 159 15.30 -26.58 -2.14
CA GLN A 159 15.51 -28.00 -2.41
C GLN A 159 16.96 -28.47 -2.16
N THR A 160 17.95 -27.56 -2.16
CA THR A 160 19.34 -27.87 -1.78
C THR A 160 19.54 -27.87 -0.25
N GLY A 161 18.52 -27.46 0.52
CA GLY A 161 18.58 -27.34 1.97
C GLY A 161 19.01 -25.97 2.48
N ASP A 162 19.14 -24.97 1.60
CA ASP A 162 19.47 -23.59 1.97
C ASP A 162 18.29 -22.93 2.74
N ARG A 163 18.58 -22.08 3.75
CA ARG A 163 17.55 -21.22 4.33
C ARG A 163 17.33 -20.06 3.37
N VAL A 164 16.15 -20.03 2.80
CA VAL A 164 15.76 -19.03 1.81
C VAL A 164 14.82 -18.01 2.45
N ILE A 165 15.10 -16.73 2.24
CA ILE A 165 14.13 -15.66 2.48
C ILE A 165 13.64 -15.16 1.12
N LEU A 166 12.33 -15.27 0.88
CA LEU A 166 11.65 -14.69 -0.30
C LEU A 166 10.85 -13.47 0.16
N VAL A 167 11.06 -12.34 -0.48
CA VAL A 167 10.32 -11.09 -0.22
C VAL A 167 9.67 -10.57 -1.50
N ASP A 168 8.44 -10.07 -1.38
CA ASP A 168 7.71 -9.39 -2.44
C ASP A 168 6.95 -8.19 -1.86
N GLU A 169 6.68 -7.19 -2.68
CA GLU A 169 5.95 -5.98 -2.28
C GLU A 169 4.42 -6.10 -2.40
N GLN A 170 3.94 -7.06 -3.19
CA GLN A 170 2.52 -7.30 -3.41
C GLN A 170 1.91 -8.03 -2.22
N ALA A 171 0.59 -7.89 -2.04
CA ALA A 171 -0.15 -8.57 -0.99
C ALA A 171 -0.07 -10.11 -1.08
N GLU A 172 0.17 -10.64 -2.28
CA GLU A 172 0.24 -12.07 -2.53
C GLU A 172 1.32 -12.41 -3.57
N LEU A 173 1.96 -13.57 -3.40
CA LEU A 173 2.94 -14.08 -4.35
C LEU A 173 2.28 -14.44 -5.70
N GLY A 174 3.04 -14.32 -6.77
CA GLY A 174 2.65 -14.61 -8.15
C GLY A 174 3.05 -13.51 -9.12
N GLY A 175 3.30 -12.29 -8.62
CA GLY A 175 3.70 -11.15 -9.43
C GLY A 175 2.70 -10.91 -10.56
N ARG A 176 3.21 -10.69 -11.78
CA ARG A 176 2.37 -10.47 -12.97
C ARG A 176 1.47 -11.64 -13.37
N LEU A 177 1.72 -12.86 -12.88
CA LEU A 177 0.81 -13.99 -13.14
C LEU A 177 -0.60 -13.71 -12.58
N LEU A 178 -0.68 -12.93 -11.50
CA LEU A 178 -1.94 -12.56 -10.85
C LEU A 178 -2.78 -11.58 -11.67
N SER A 179 -2.17 -10.93 -12.68
CA SER A 179 -2.82 -9.94 -13.55
C SER A 179 -3.02 -10.44 -14.97
N ALA A 180 -2.33 -11.53 -15.36
CA ALA A 180 -2.61 -12.23 -16.60
C ALA A 180 -3.96 -12.92 -16.42
N GLY A 181 -5.01 -12.44 -17.09
CA GLY A 181 -6.37 -13.00 -17.03
C GLY A 181 -6.48 -14.41 -17.62
N TRP A 182 -5.73 -15.37 -17.07
CA TRP A 182 -5.83 -16.80 -17.37
C TRP A 182 -6.99 -17.42 -16.57
N ASN A 183 -8.18 -16.87 -16.78
CA ASN A 183 -9.43 -17.41 -16.26
C ASN A 183 -10.47 -17.42 -17.38
#